data_AF-A0A5K7S3M6-F1
#
_entry.id   AF-A0A5K7S3M6-F1
#
_cell.length_a   1.000
_cell.length_b   1.000
_cell.length_c   1.000
_cell.angle_alpha   90.00
_cell.angle_beta   90.00
_cell.angle_gamma   90.00
#
_symmetry.space_group_name_H-M   'P 1'
#
loop_
_entity.id
_entity.type
_entity.pdbx_description
1 polymer ?
#
loop_
_entity_poly.entity_id
_entity_poly.type
_entity_poly.pdbx_seq_one_letter_code
_entity_poly.pdbx_strand_id
1 'polypeptide(L)'
;MKNNMKKFLRVAAIAAYIMTNAVCQMFAGDPPDLNQYLKKATTWKFTTLNKDVPVNIYFGGGKIGSEGDEVIIYMKNIAWERIGQESDLSILSDYLSKNFIVITIDFGNDKLAISPNFDKDLFQIFRAIYGYKTESLLTGLNLIAKEFRCFFLPEGYRVDTNLVYWDIQKYGAYGTLDYILKSYNEDIVPKLPGLKPAKFPKDMVDRFGKPFDFTVKMDIVYPSQAKKKIPTVVYSAWQAARNPNGEPIGYLPHFAGFTTRGYAYVIMGHCYNPCVVHFFHYLKFSLDEWDGFACYTAAMRYLNKYSDMYSLDTKHIGMLGNSKGEYAVTRLSDPHHEGGKEIKPFKGYPEGSPEPQPWEGYPSDIAVGYQSMGMGLFETQYITKDYAPTIVACGENEQDMISKKAHPAFVKRLEEYDDNYINLFMEGLGHIVAHGYDKKLGVDRYQLVHDFFDRYLKVEDKIPPAVLLVSPCDSMENVSPDAKIVIDLAPVIDSESIFSGKGIVIKKTKSNKMVEGDWKASHGGTRYCFTPSHVLNKDEQYSIAITTKVKDTAGTHLAHEKTTYFKVTAE
;
A
#
# COMPACT_ATOMS: atom_id res chain seq x y z
N MET A 1 -3.77 -19.87 -67.04
CA MET A 1 -3.39 -18.73 -66.15
C MET A 1 -4.57 -18.06 -65.44
N LYS A 2 -5.69 -17.72 -66.11
CA LYS A 2 -6.84 -17.03 -65.48
C LYS A 2 -7.48 -17.75 -64.26
N ASN A 3 -7.51 -19.08 -64.23
CA ASN A 3 -8.10 -19.84 -63.11
C ASN A 3 -7.23 -19.85 -61.84
N ASN A 4 -5.90 -19.85 -61.97
CA ASN A 4 -5.01 -19.81 -60.80
C ASN A 4 -5.01 -18.42 -60.14
N MET A 5 -5.16 -17.36 -60.93
CA MET A 5 -5.24 -15.98 -60.42
C MET A 5 -6.52 -15.73 -59.60
N LYS A 6 -7.67 -16.29 -60.01
CA LYS A 6 -8.93 -16.22 -59.23
C LYS A 6 -8.85 -17.01 -57.92
N LYS A 7 -8.15 -18.15 -57.92
CA LYS A 7 -7.94 -18.96 -56.71
C LYS A 7 -7.01 -18.25 -55.73
N PHE A 8 -5.95 -17.61 -56.23
CA PHE A 8 -5.02 -16.82 -55.42
C PHE A 8 -5.68 -15.57 -54.84
N LEU A 9 -6.49 -14.84 -55.61
CA LEU A 9 -7.28 -13.70 -55.13
C LEU A 9 -8.33 -14.09 -54.07
N ARG A 10 -8.96 -15.27 -54.20
CA ARG A 10 -9.88 -15.79 -53.17
C ARG A 10 -9.16 -16.20 -51.89
N VAL A 11 -8.00 -16.86 -51.99
CA VAL A 11 -7.19 -17.22 -50.81
C VAL A 11 -6.61 -15.97 -50.14
N ALA A 12 -6.17 -14.97 -50.91
CA ALA A 12 -5.72 -13.69 -50.38
C ALA A 12 -6.86 -12.89 -49.74
N ALA A 13 -8.06 -12.91 -50.31
CA ALA A 13 -9.24 -12.26 -49.71
C ALA A 13 -9.73 -13.00 -48.45
N ILE A 14 -9.67 -14.34 -48.42
CA ILE A 14 -9.98 -15.12 -47.22
C ILE A 14 -8.91 -14.93 -46.15
N ALA A 15 -7.62 -14.88 -46.51
CA ALA A 15 -6.53 -14.59 -45.58
C ALA A 15 -6.60 -13.14 -45.07
N ALA A 16 -6.98 -12.17 -45.90
CA ALA A 16 -7.23 -10.80 -45.49
C ALA A 16 -8.48 -10.67 -44.62
N TYR A 17 -9.54 -11.44 -44.89
CA TYR A 17 -10.76 -11.52 -44.08
C TYR A 17 -10.54 -12.25 -42.74
N ILE A 18 -9.68 -13.27 -42.71
CA ILE A 18 -9.27 -13.96 -41.48
C ILE A 18 -8.28 -13.09 -40.69
N MET A 19 -7.36 -12.36 -41.34
CA MET A 19 -6.51 -11.40 -40.63
C MET A 19 -7.30 -10.20 -40.10
N THR A 20 -8.29 -9.67 -40.84
CA THR A 20 -9.16 -8.60 -40.32
C THR A 20 -10.12 -9.10 -39.25
N ASN A 21 -10.61 -10.34 -39.31
CA ASN A 21 -11.40 -10.91 -38.21
C ASN A 21 -10.56 -11.35 -37.00
N ALA A 22 -9.32 -11.80 -37.20
CA ALA A 22 -8.38 -12.05 -36.11
C ALA A 22 -7.95 -10.74 -35.45
N VAL A 23 -7.72 -9.68 -36.23
CA VAL A 23 -7.49 -8.32 -35.71
C VAL A 23 -8.77 -7.74 -35.09
N CYS A 24 -9.97 -8.08 -35.57
CA CYS A 24 -11.23 -7.73 -34.90
C CYS A 24 -11.50 -8.54 -33.63
N GLN A 25 -10.96 -9.75 -33.49
CA GLN A 25 -10.91 -10.49 -32.22
C GLN A 25 -9.76 -10.04 -31.31
N MET A 26 -8.86 -9.17 -31.79
CA MET A 26 -7.84 -8.49 -30.99
C MET A 26 -8.35 -7.19 -30.35
N PHE A 27 -9.61 -6.79 -30.61
CA PHE A 27 -10.25 -5.79 -29.78
C PHE A 27 -10.60 -6.45 -28.44
N ALA A 28 -9.81 -6.14 -27.41
CA ALA A 28 -10.24 -6.27 -26.02
C ALA A 28 -11.67 -5.72 -25.87
N GLY A 29 -12.43 -6.12 -24.84
CA GLY A 29 -13.82 -5.72 -24.65
C GLY A 29 -14.06 -4.22 -24.38
N ASP A 30 -13.21 -3.33 -24.89
CA ASP A 30 -13.26 -1.88 -24.80
C ASP A 30 -14.38 -1.29 -25.66
N PRO A 31 -15.03 -0.21 -25.18
CA PRO A 31 -16.07 0.48 -25.96
C PRO A 31 -15.55 0.92 -27.35
N PRO A 32 -16.27 0.59 -28.45
CA PRO A 32 -15.84 0.91 -29.82
C PRO A 32 -15.57 2.39 -30.07
N ASP A 33 -16.26 3.28 -29.36
CA ASP A 33 -16.11 4.74 -29.40
C ASP A 33 -14.68 5.22 -29.09
N LEU A 34 -13.88 4.39 -28.40
CA LEU A 34 -12.50 4.69 -28.05
C LEU A 34 -11.51 4.45 -29.21
N ASN A 35 -11.92 3.74 -30.27
CA ASN A 35 -11.02 3.32 -31.35
C ASN A 35 -10.31 4.49 -32.05
N GLN A 36 -10.95 5.66 -32.11
CA GLN A 36 -10.33 6.88 -32.67
C GLN A 36 -9.12 7.39 -31.87
N TYR A 37 -9.02 7.02 -30.59
CA TYR A 37 -7.93 7.41 -29.69
C TYR A 37 -6.85 6.34 -29.55
N LEU A 38 -7.04 5.16 -30.16
CA LEU A 38 -6.11 4.04 -30.06
C LEU A 38 -4.75 4.40 -30.68
N LYS A 39 -3.67 4.24 -29.91
CA LYS A 39 -2.29 4.45 -30.34
C LYS A 39 -1.56 3.14 -30.60
N LYS A 40 -1.85 2.11 -29.79
CA LYS A 40 -1.22 0.79 -29.89
C LYS A 40 -2.15 -0.27 -29.32
N ALA A 41 -2.27 -1.39 -30.04
CA ALA A 41 -2.85 -2.62 -29.53
C ALA A 41 -1.74 -3.69 -29.51
N THR A 42 -1.58 -4.39 -28.40
CA THR A 42 -0.54 -5.41 -28.21
C THR A 42 -1.00 -6.45 -27.19
N THR A 43 -0.12 -7.39 -26.86
CA THR A 43 -0.35 -8.36 -25.78
C THR A 43 0.81 -8.30 -24.80
N TRP A 44 0.54 -8.61 -23.54
CA TRP A 44 1.55 -8.72 -22.49
C TRP A 44 1.53 -10.12 -21.88
N LYS A 45 2.71 -10.74 -21.71
CA LYS A 45 2.83 -12.03 -21.05
C LYS A 45 2.73 -11.86 -19.54
N PHE A 46 1.63 -12.31 -18.96
CA PHE A 46 1.46 -12.42 -17.51
C PHE A 46 2.02 -13.77 -17.08
N THR A 47 3.11 -13.74 -16.31
CA THR A 47 3.85 -14.96 -15.93
C THR A 47 3.05 -15.78 -14.92
N THR A 48 2.39 -15.11 -13.97
CA THR A 48 1.57 -15.79 -12.94
C THR A 48 0.32 -16.43 -13.52
N LEU A 49 -0.23 -15.86 -14.60
CA LEU A 49 -1.38 -16.41 -15.33
C LEU A 49 -0.97 -17.39 -16.45
N ASN A 50 0.33 -17.49 -16.74
CA ASN A 50 0.89 -18.22 -17.87
C ASN A 50 0.19 -17.94 -19.21
N LYS A 51 -0.23 -16.70 -19.48
CA LYS A 51 -0.94 -16.34 -20.71
C LYS A 51 -0.59 -14.95 -21.22
N ASP A 52 -0.80 -14.75 -22.50
CA ASP A 52 -0.75 -13.43 -23.13
C ASP A 52 -2.10 -12.74 -22.95
N VAL A 53 -2.09 -11.51 -22.46
CA VAL A 53 -3.28 -10.73 -22.14
C VAL A 53 -3.33 -9.50 -23.04
N PRO A 54 -4.49 -9.17 -23.65
CA PRO A 54 -4.62 -7.96 -24.47
C PRO A 54 -4.31 -6.69 -23.68
N VAL A 55 -3.53 -5.81 -24.30
CA VAL A 55 -3.19 -4.48 -23.78
C VAL A 55 -3.39 -3.44 -24.87
N ASN A 56 -4.25 -2.46 -24.62
CA ASN A 56 -4.46 -1.33 -25.52
C ASN A 56 -3.98 -0.03 -24.87
N ILE A 57 -3.40 0.85 -25.68
CA ILE A 57 -2.90 2.16 -25.26
C ILE A 57 -3.64 3.23 -26.06
N TYR A 58 -4.34 4.11 -25.36
CA TYR A 58 -5.12 5.21 -25.90
C TYR A 58 -4.56 6.56 -25.42
N PHE A 59 -4.72 7.58 -26.26
CA PHE A 59 -4.38 8.95 -25.90
C PHE A 59 -5.22 9.95 -26.69
N GLY A 60 -5.77 10.96 -26.00
CA GLY A 60 -6.69 11.95 -26.55
C GLY A 60 -6.12 12.84 -27.66
N GLY A 61 -4.78 12.90 -27.78
CA GLY A 61 -4.09 13.64 -28.84
C GLY A 61 -3.74 15.09 -28.48
N GLY A 62 -3.86 15.47 -27.20
CA GLY A 62 -3.38 16.78 -26.71
C GLY A 62 -1.85 16.93 -26.77
N LYS A 63 -1.37 18.15 -26.51
CA LYS A 63 0.07 18.41 -26.38
C LYS A 63 0.55 17.76 -25.07
N ILE A 64 1.56 16.92 -25.20
CA ILE A 64 2.17 16.23 -24.05
C ILE A 64 2.75 17.24 -23.08
N GLY A 65 2.49 17.02 -21.78
CA GLY A 65 3.06 17.81 -20.71
C GLY A 65 4.59 17.83 -20.75
N SER A 66 5.21 18.96 -20.39
CA SER A 66 6.67 19.07 -20.34
C SER A 66 7.34 18.10 -19.36
N GLU A 67 6.58 17.60 -18.37
CA GLU A 67 7.00 16.58 -17.40
C GLU A 67 6.45 15.18 -17.74
N GLY A 68 5.83 15.01 -18.91
CA GLY A 68 5.00 13.85 -19.24
C GLY A 68 3.57 13.96 -18.72
N ASP A 69 2.74 13.00 -19.12
CA ASP A 69 1.33 12.92 -18.75
C ASP A 69 1.05 11.75 -17.79
N GLU A 70 0.03 11.89 -16.95
CA GLU A 70 -0.36 10.87 -15.98
C GLU A 70 -0.89 9.61 -16.67
N VAL A 71 -0.64 8.45 -16.08
CA VAL A 71 -1.02 7.15 -16.65
C VAL A 71 -2.10 6.50 -15.79
N ILE A 72 -3.11 5.92 -16.42
CA ILE A 72 -3.97 4.93 -15.77
C ILE A 72 -3.79 3.56 -16.41
N ILE A 73 -3.77 2.52 -15.59
CA ILE A 73 -3.92 1.12 -15.98
C ILE A 73 -5.31 0.71 -15.54
N TYR A 74 -6.23 0.63 -16.50
CA TYR A 74 -7.63 0.26 -16.30
C TYR A 74 -7.79 -1.25 -16.52
N MET A 75 -8.07 -1.98 -15.43
CA MET A 75 -8.11 -3.44 -15.38
C MET A 75 -9.54 -3.94 -15.45
N LYS A 76 -9.84 -4.75 -16.46
CA LYS A 76 -11.19 -5.21 -16.80
C LYS A 76 -11.34 -6.72 -16.71
N ASN A 77 -12.58 -7.17 -16.54
CA ASN A 77 -12.95 -8.59 -16.48
C ASN A 77 -12.03 -9.35 -15.51
N ILE A 78 -12.00 -8.87 -14.27
CA ILE A 78 -11.21 -9.47 -13.17
C ILE A 78 -12.05 -10.53 -12.43
N ALA A 79 -11.40 -11.42 -11.69
CA ALA A 79 -12.09 -12.52 -11.00
C ALA A 79 -12.94 -12.11 -9.78
N TRP A 80 -13.09 -10.81 -9.51
CA TRP A 80 -13.80 -10.28 -8.34
C TRP A 80 -14.93 -9.32 -8.75
N GLU A 81 -15.79 -8.98 -7.78
CA GLU A 81 -16.96 -8.13 -7.98
C GLU A 81 -16.58 -6.73 -8.50
N ARG A 82 -17.27 -6.27 -9.54
CA ARG A 82 -17.24 -4.87 -9.98
C ARG A 82 -18.00 -3.99 -8.98
N ILE A 83 -17.27 -3.18 -8.20
CA ILE A 83 -17.85 -2.32 -7.16
C ILE A 83 -18.39 -1.01 -7.75
N GLY A 84 -17.62 -0.35 -8.62
CA GLY A 84 -18.02 0.90 -9.25
C GLY A 84 -19.06 0.69 -10.36
N GLN A 85 -20.15 1.45 -10.33
CA GLN A 85 -21.30 1.28 -11.23
C GLN A 85 -21.26 2.20 -12.46
N GLU A 86 -20.35 3.17 -12.50
CA GLU A 86 -20.18 4.01 -13.68
C GLU A 86 -19.65 3.19 -14.88
N SER A 87 -20.11 3.54 -16.08
CA SER A 87 -19.74 2.84 -17.31
C SER A 87 -18.27 3.08 -17.69
N ASP A 88 -17.62 2.05 -18.25
CA ASP A 88 -16.24 2.13 -18.74
C ASP A 88 -16.07 3.28 -19.75
N LEU A 89 -17.02 3.44 -20.68
CA LEU A 89 -16.97 4.50 -21.68
C LEU A 89 -16.91 5.89 -21.03
N SER A 90 -17.77 6.17 -20.04
CA SER A 90 -17.78 7.46 -19.34
C SER A 90 -16.44 7.74 -18.65
N ILE A 91 -15.91 6.74 -17.94
CA ILE A 91 -14.63 6.86 -17.22
C ILE A 91 -13.47 7.08 -18.19
N LEU A 92 -13.33 6.21 -19.19
CA LEU A 92 -12.19 6.23 -20.11
C LEU A 92 -12.22 7.46 -21.02
N SER A 93 -13.38 7.90 -21.49
CA SER A 93 -13.52 9.14 -22.27
C SER A 93 -13.13 10.39 -21.47
N ASP A 94 -13.49 10.45 -20.18
CA ASP A 94 -13.10 11.56 -19.31
C ASP A 94 -11.58 11.66 -19.16
N TYR A 95 -10.88 10.54 -18.93
CA TYR A 95 -9.42 10.53 -18.84
C TYR A 95 -8.72 10.90 -20.14
N LEU A 96 -9.25 10.45 -21.29
CA LEU A 96 -8.73 10.87 -22.59
C LEU A 96 -8.89 12.39 -22.79
N SER A 97 -10.01 12.97 -22.35
CA SER A 97 -10.23 14.42 -22.40
C SER A 97 -9.28 15.21 -21.49
N LYS A 98 -8.83 14.59 -20.38
CA LYS A 98 -7.85 15.13 -19.44
C LYS A 98 -6.40 14.84 -19.85
N ASN A 99 -6.17 14.30 -21.04
CA ASN A 99 -4.86 13.91 -21.58
C ASN A 99 -4.09 12.90 -20.72
N PHE A 100 -4.79 12.01 -20.02
CA PHE A 100 -4.12 10.84 -19.45
C PHE A 100 -3.69 9.88 -20.57
N ILE A 101 -2.57 9.20 -20.35
CA ILE A 101 -2.24 7.98 -21.09
C ILE A 101 -3.08 6.86 -20.50
N VAL A 102 -4.03 6.36 -21.29
CA VAL A 102 -4.98 5.33 -20.85
C VAL A 102 -4.50 3.98 -21.37
N ILE A 103 -4.18 3.07 -20.46
CA ILE A 103 -3.81 1.69 -20.78
C ILE A 103 -4.91 0.77 -20.26
N THR A 104 -5.59 0.04 -21.15
CA THR A 104 -6.58 -0.96 -20.74
C THR A 104 -5.96 -2.36 -20.77
N ILE A 105 -6.34 -3.20 -19.82
CA ILE A 105 -5.93 -4.60 -19.72
C ILE A 105 -7.19 -5.43 -19.44
N ASP A 106 -7.46 -6.42 -20.28
CA ASP A 106 -8.63 -7.29 -20.17
C ASP A 106 -8.22 -8.69 -19.71
N PHE A 107 -8.49 -9.02 -18.46
CA PHE A 107 -8.09 -10.30 -17.87
C PHE A 107 -9.00 -11.48 -18.24
N GLY A 108 -10.14 -11.24 -18.91
CA GLY A 108 -11.04 -12.29 -19.39
C GLY A 108 -11.67 -13.15 -18.28
N ASN A 109 -11.91 -12.59 -17.10
CA ASN A 109 -12.43 -13.22 -15.88
C ASN A 109 -11.56 -14.38 -15.37
N ASP A 110 -10.24 -14.25 -15.53
CA ASP A 110 -9.29 -15.27 -15.09
C ASP A 110 -9.26 -15.39 -13.57
N LYS A 111 -9.67 -16.55 -13.06
CA LYS A 111 -9.72 -16.86 -11.62
C LYS A 111 -8.35 -16.83 -10.94
N LEU A 112 -7.25 -16.81 -11.68
CA LEU A 112 -5.90 -16.67 -11.13
C LEU A 112 -5.42 -15.22 -11.04
N ALA A 113 -6.09 -14.28 -11.69
CA ALA A 113 -5.83 -12.85 -11.56
C ALA A 113 -6.45 -12.37 -10.24
N ILE A 114 -5.81 -12.71 -9.12
CA ILE A 114 -6.23 -12.38 -7.75
C ILE A 114 -5.02 -11.87 -6.97
N SER A 115 -5.16 -10.70 -6.34
CA SER A 115 -4.12 -10.14 -5.48
C SER A 115 -3.96 -10.96 -4.21
N PRO A 116 -2.74 -11.07 -3.67
CA PRO A 116 -1.53 -10.37 -4.09
C PRO A 116 -0.71 -11.07 -5.18
N ASN A 117 -1.05 -12.31 -5.55
CA ASN A 117 -0.20 -13.15 -6.41
C ASN A 117 0.07 -12.52 -7.79
N PHE A 118 -0.95 -11.97 -8.44
CA PHE A 118 -0.80 -11.39 -9.77
C PHE A 118 -0.20 -9.96 -9.77
N ASP A 119 -0.08 -9.32 -8.60
CA ASP A 119 0.46 -7.95 -8.46
C ASP A 119 1.91 -7.87 -8.94
N LYS A 120 2.64 -8.99 -8.90
CA LYS A 120 3.98 -9.08 -9.47
C LYS A 120 3.99 -8.86 -10.98
N ASP A 121 2.98 -9.33 -11.69
CA ASP A 121 2.83 -9.09 -13.12
C ASP A 121 2.39 -7.66 -13.40
N LEU A 122 1.48 -7.10 -12.58
CA LEU A 122 1.12 -5.67 -12.64
C LEU A 122 2.36 -4.78 -12.48
N PHE A 123 3.25 -5.12 -11.56
CA PHE A 123 4.52 -4.43 -11.41
C PHE A 123 5.41 -4.56 -12.64
N GLN A 124 5.43 -5.69 -13.35
CA GLN A 124 6.19 -5.79 -14.61
C GLN A 124 5.63 -4.85 -15.69
N ILE A 125 4.31 -4.68 -15.76
CA ILE A 125 3.70 -3.69 -16.66
C ILE A 125 4.09 -2.27 -16.27
N PHE A 126 4.06 -1.93 -14.98
CA PHE A 126 4.55 -0.65 -14.49
C PHE A 126 5.98 -0.40 -14.97
N ARG A 127 6.90 -1.35 -14.79
CA ARG A 127 8.28 -1.24 -15.31
C ARG A 127 8.33 -1.05 -16.83
N ALA A 128 7.46 -1.73 -17.55
CA ALA A 128 7.39 -1.64 -19.00
C ALA A 128 6.85 -0.29 -19.47
N ILE A 129 6.02 0.42 -18.71
CA ILE A 129 5.64 1.79 -19.06
C ILE A 129 6.87 2.70 -19.04
N TYR A 130 7.71 2.58 -18.00
CA TYR A 130 8.91 3.40 -17.82
C TYR A 130 10.18 2.84 -18.46
N GLY A 131 10.09 1.75 -19.25
CA GLY A 131 11.23 1.18 -19.97
C GLY A 131 12.35 0.64 -19.07
N TYR A 132 12.01 0.10 -17.89
CA TYR A 132 13.02 -0.29 -16.90
C TYR A 132 13.36 -1.79 -16.92
N LYS A 133 14.58 -2.12 -17.39
CA LYS A 133 15.07 -3.48 -17.72
C LYS A 133 14.19 -4.24 -18.74
N THR A 134 13.36 -3.52 -19.48
CA THR A 134 12.56 -3.99 -20.60
C THR A 134 12.29 -2.78 -21.51
N GLU A 135 11.96 -3.01 -22.78
CA GLU A 135 11.58 -1.93 -23.68
C GLU A 135 10.29 -1.24 -23.21
N SER A 136 10.20 0.09 -23.40
CA SER A 136 8.99 0.80 -23.01
C SER A 136 7.78 0.38 -23.86
N LEU A 137 6.62 0.19 -23.22
CA LEU A 137 5.33 0.02 -23.92
C LEU A 137 4.99 1.23 -24.79
N LEU A 138 5.52 2.42 -24.43
CA LEU A 138 5.30 3.69 -25.10
C LEU A 138 6.29 3.98 -26.24
N THR A 139 7.29 3.10 -26.45
CA THR A 139 8.24 3.26 -27.56
C THR A 139 7.52 3.37 -28.90
N GLY A 140 7.92 4.38 -29.68
CA GLY A 140 7.36 4.66 -31.01
C GLY A 140 6.02 5.41 -31.01
N LEU A 141 5.44 5.72 -29.85
CA LEU A 141 4.14 6.42 -29.76
C LEU A 141 4.27 7.94 -29.58
N ASN A 142 5.49 8.45 -29.45
CA ASN A 142 5.79 9.83 -29.06
C ASN A 142 5.08 10.24 -27.75
N LEU A 143 4.79 9.30 -26.83
CA LEU A 143 4.19 9.56 -25.53
C LEU A 143 5.25 9.51 -24.43
N ILE A 144 5.11 10.35 -23.40
CA ILE A 144 5.99 10.36 -22.23
C ILE A 144 5.11 10.25 -20.98
N ALA A 145 5.29 9.16 -20.22
CA ALA A 145 4.64 9.01 -18.93
C ALA A 145 5.31 9.93 -17.90
N LYS A 146 4.50 10.67 -17.14
CA LYS A 146 4.97 11.46 -16.01
C LYS A 146 5.60 10.54 -14.97
N GLU A 147 6.77 10.93 -14.46
CA GLU A 147 7.60 10.10 -13.58
C GLU A 147 6.78 9.43 -12.46
N PHE A 148 6.63 8.11 -12.60
CA PHE A 148 5.94 7.18 -11.68
C PHE A 148 4.47 7.52 -11.30
N ARG A 149 3.85 8.50 -11.97
CA ARG A 149 2.42 8.86 -11.85
C ARG A 149 1.56 7.90 -12.65
N CYS A 150 1.42 6.67 -12.13
CA CYS A 150 0.65 5.59 -12.75
C CYS A 150 -0.36 5.00 -11.77
N PHE A 151 -1.65 5.02 -12.10
CA PHE A 151 -2.71 4.54 -11.20
C PHE A 151 -3.30 3.22 -11.71
N PHE A 152 -3.40 2.22 -10.83
CA PHE A 152 -4.07 0.95 -11.11
C PHE A 152 -5.54 1.02 -10.70
N LEU A 153 -6.42 1.01 -11.69
CA LEU A 153 -7.86 1.17 -11.51
C LEU A 153 -8.57 -0.14 -11.89
N PRO A 154 -9.22 -0.85 -10.95
CA PRO A 154 -10.21 -1.85 -11.30
C PRO A 154 -11.34 -1.22 -12.11
N GLU A 155 -12.04 -2.03 -12.92
CA GLU A 155 -13.18 -1.53 -13.67
C GLU A 155 -14.25 -0.88 -12.77
N GLY A 156 -14.78 0.26 -13.22
CA GLY A 156 -15.68 1.12 -12.45
C GLY A 156 -14.98 2.08 -11.49
N TYR A 157 -13.66 2.04 -11.35
CA TYR A 157 -12.92 2.96 -10.47
C TYR A 157 -12.50 4.25 -11.18
N ARG A 158 -12.33 5.31 -10.38
CA ARG A 158 -11.75 6.59 -10.74
C ARG A 158 -10.55 6.93 -9.86
N VAL A 159 -9.78 7.92 -10.29
CA VAL A 159 -8.78 8.63 -9.51
C VAL A 159 -9.03 10.13 -9.63
N ASP A 160 -9.19 10.78 -8.48
CA ASP A 160 -9.13 12.24 -8.37
C ASP A 160 -7.74 12.63 -7.89
N THR A 161 -7.06 13.51 -8.63
CA THR A 161 -5.68 13.88 -8.33
C THR A 161 -5.55 15.31 -7.82
N ASN A 162 -4.49 15.57 -7.05
CA ASN A 162 -4.10 16.90 -6.57
C ASN A 162 -5.15 17.58 -5.66
N LEU A 163 -5.90 16.78 -4.90
CA LEU A 163 -6.86 17.26 -3.91
C LEU A 163 -6.12 17.92 -2.76
N VAL A 164 -6.30 19.23 -2.58
CA VAL A 164 -5.68 19.98 -1.48
C VAL A 164 -6.41 19.67 -0.18
N TYR A 165 -5.69 19.14 0.79
CA TYR A 165 -6.20 18.89 2.13
C TYR A 165 -5.54 19.79 3.18
N TRP A 166 -4.39 20.39 2.85
CA TRP A 166 -3.65 21.26 3.75
C TRP A 166 -3.08 22.45 2.98
N ASP A 167 -3.18 23.64 3.56
CA ASP A 167 -2.52 24.85 3.09
C ASP A 167 -1.68 25.40 4.23
N ILE A 168 -0.36 25.28 4.11
CA ILE A 168 0.58 25.68 5.16
C ILE A 168 0.47 27.18 5.46
N GLN A 169 0.09 28.00 4.48
CA GLN A 169 -0.05 29.45 4.72
C GLN A 169 -1.23 29.79 5.62
N LYS A 170 -2.26 28.94 5.63
CA LYS A 170 -3.50 29.17 6.39
C LYS A 170 -3.49 28.44 7.71
N TYR A 171 -3.10 27.17 7.69
CA TYR A 171 -3.31 26.25 8.81
C TYR A 171 -2.00 25.86 9.51
N GLY A 172 -0.85 26.18 8.92
CA GLY A 172 0.45 25.96 9.54
C GLY A 172 0.61 26.78 10.82
N ALA A 173 1.36 26.24 11.77
CA ALA A 173 1.68 26.90 13.02
C ALA A 173 2.35 28.27 12.77
N TYR A 174 2.11 29.22 13.66
CA TYR A 174 2.84 30.49 13.61
C TYR A 174 4.35 30.23 13.70
N GLY A 175 5.10 30.81 12.75
CA GLY A 175 6.55 30.60 12.59
C GLY A 175 6.92 29.61 11.48
N THR A 176 6.00 28.76 11.00
CA THR A 176 6.26 27.81 9.91
C THR A 176 6.71 28.51 8.63
N LEU A 177 6.02 29.57 8.22
CA LEU A 177 6.38 30.30 6.99
C LEU A 177 7.77 30.96 7.08
N ASP A 178 8.14 31.48 8.24
CA ASP A 178 9.45 32.10 8.46
C ASP A 178 10.55 31.04 8.47
N TYR A 179 10.28 29.86 9.02
CA TYR A 179 11.17 28.70 8.94
C TYR A 179 11.37 28.21 7.50
N ILE A 180 10.31 28.13 6.71
CA ILE A 180 10.38 27.76 5.28
C ILE A 180 11.17 28.81 4.50
N LEU A 181 10.86 30.10 4.67
CA LEU A 181 11.55 31.19 4.01
C LEU A 181 13.05 31.18 4.34
N LYS A 182 13.40 30.98 5.62
CA LYS A 182 14.78 30.83 6.06
C LYS A 182 15.45 29.64 5.38
N SER A 183 14.81 28.47 5.37
CA SER A 183 15.34 27.27 4.72
C SER A 183 15.52 27.46 3.21
N TYR A 184 14.59 28.14 2.53
CA TYR A 184 14.73 28.50 1.11
C TYR A 184 15.97 29.37 0.87
N ASN A 185 16.14 30.44 1.65
CA ASN A 185 17.26 31.36 1.50
C ASN A 185 18.62 30.75 1.88
N GLU A 186 18.66 29.84 2.85
CA GLU A 186 19.89 29.21 3.34
C GLU A 186 20.28 27.96 2.53
N ASP A 187 19.32 27.12 2.15
CA ASP A 187 19.58 25.79 1.61
C ASP A 187 19.33 25.66 0.10
N ILE A 188 18.47 26.52 -0.47
CA ILE A 188 18.07 26.46 -1.89
C ILE A 188 18.78 27.54 -2.69
N VAL A 189 18.60 28.81 -2.34
CA VAL A 189 19.11 29.96 -3.10
C VAL A 189 20.61 29.88 -3.41
N PRO A 190 21.50 29.53 -2.45
CA PRO A 190 22.94 29.48 -2.73
C PRO A 190 23.36 28.39 -3.73
N LYS A 191 22.48 27.40 -3.99
CA LYS A 191 22.76 26.25 -4.87
C LYS A 191 22.20 26.44 -6.28
N LEU A 192 21.41 27.49 -6.53
CA LEU A 192 20.72 27.70 -7.81
C LEU A 192 21.16 29.01 -8.47
N PRO A 193 21.96 28.94 -9.55
CA PRO A 193 22.43 30.12 -10.27
C PRO A 193 21.26 31.02 -10.73
N GLY A 194 21.35 32.32 -10.41
CA GLY A 194 20.37 33.32 -10.81
C GLY A 194 19.15 33.45 -9.90
N LEU A 195 18.93 32.52 -8.96
CA LEU A 195 17.87 32.64 -7.96
C LEU A 195 18.27 33.68 -6.91
N LYS A 196 17.36 34.60 -6.58
CA LYS A 196 17.61 35.66 -5.59
C LYS A 196 16.98 35.29 -4.24
N PRO A 197 17.57 35.75 -3.11
CA PRO A 197 16.95 35.61 -1.81
C PRO A 197 15.54 36.25 -1.79
N ALA A 198 14.58 35.53 -1.24
CA ALA A 198 13.22 36.02 -1.03
C ALA A 198 13.16 36.81 0.29
N LYS A 199 12.39 37.91 0.32
CA LYS A 199 12.15 38.68 1.55
C LYS A 199 10.89 38.22 2.28
N PHE A 200 9.90 37.78 1.52
CA PHE A 200 8.62 37.28 2.02
C PHE A 200 8.29 35.93 1.37
N PRO A 201 7.47 35.07 2.00
CA PRO A 201 7.05 33.79 1.40
C PRO A 201 6.43 33.95 0.01
N LYS A 202 5.67 35.01 -0.24
CA LYS A 202 5.07 35.33 -1.54
C LYS A 202 6.09 35.65 -2.66
N ASP A 203 7.33 35.97 -2.30
CA ASP A 203 8.40 36.27 -3.27
C ASP A 203 9.13 34.99 -3.70
N MET A 204 8.87 33.85 -3.04
CA MET A 204 9.47 32.57 -3.37
C MET A 204 8.92 32.05 -4.69
N VAL A 205 9.80 31.43 -5.48
CA VAL A 205 9.44 30.78 -6.74
C VAL A 205 9.97 29.35 -6.77
N ASP A 206 9.34 28.48 -7.55
CA ASP A 206 9.81 27.12 -7.79
C ASP A 206 11.02 27.10 -8.76
N ARG A 207 11.51 25.90 -9.08
CA ARG A 207 12.61 25.70 -10.05
C ARG A 207 12.31 26.17 -11.47
N PHE A 208 11.04 26.47 -11.78
CA PHE A 208 10.58 26.98 -13.07
C PHE A 208 10.24 28.48 -13.01
N GLY A 209 10.47 29.14 -11.88
CA GLY A 209 10.15 30.56 -11.68
C GLY A 209 8.66 30.85 -11.45
N LYS A 210 7.84 29.83 -11.17
CA LYS A 210 6.42 30.00 -10.84
C LYS A 210 6.23 30.31 -9.35
N PRO A 211 5.12 30.98 -8.95
CA PRO A 211 4.80 31.17 -7.54
C PRO A 211 4.84 29.85 -6.77
N PHE A 212 5.42 29.90 -5.58
CA PHE A 212 5.59 28.73 -4.73
C PHE A 212 4.24 28.15 -4.27
N ASP A 213 4.08 26.83 -4.38
CA ASP A 213 2.90 26.11 -3.88
C ASP A 213 3.15 25.61 -2.45
N PHE A 214 2.35 26.09 -1.50
CA PHE A 214 2.44 25.73 -0.08
C PHE A 214 1.40 24.67 0.34
N THR A 215 0.68 24.10 -0.63
CA THR A 215 -0.38 23.14 -0.33
C THR A 215 0.16 21.72 -0.27
N VAL A 216 -0.39 20.92 0.65
CA VAL A 216 -0.21 19.47 0.68
C VAL A 216 -1.47 18.82 0.12
N LYS A 217 -1.24 17.85 -0.76
CA LYS A 217 -2.26 17.26 -1.61
C LYS A 217 -2.31 15.76 -1.42
N MET A 218 -3.45 15.19 -1.75
CA MET A 218 -3.64 13.75 -1.90
C MET A 218 -4.21 13.40 -3.27
N ASP A 219 -4.11 12.12 -3.63
CA ASP A 219 -4.87 11.54 -4.73
C ASP A 219 -5.72 10.39 -4.17
N ILE A 220 -6.94 10.21 -4.67
CA ILE A 220 -7.87 9.18 -4.18
C ILE A 220 -8.28 8.31 -5.35
N VAL A 221 -7.96 7.02 -5.27
CA VAL A 221 -8.50 5.96 -6.16
C VAL A 221 -9.73 5.36 -5.49
N TYR A 222 -10.89 5.42 -6.14
CA TYR A 222 -12.18 5.05 -5.54
C TYR A 222 -13.14 4.42 -6.55
N PRO A 223 -14.10 3.58 -6.12
CA PRO A 223 -15.16 3.08 -6.98
C PRO A 223 -16.17 4.18 -7.28
N SER A 224 -16.37 4.50 -8.55
CA SER A 224 -17.35 5.52 -8.94
C SER A 224 -18.77 4.98 -8.83
N GLN A 225 -19.68 5.77 -8.24
CA GLN A 225 -21.09 5.43 -8.09
C GLN A 225 -21.33 4.07 -7.40
N ALA A 226 -20.49 3.72 -6.41
CA ALA A 226 -20.64 2.47 -5.68
C ALA A 226 -21.96 2.42 -4.89
N LYS A 227 -22.54 1.22 -4.76
CA LYS A 227 -23.79 1.01 -3.99
C LYS A 227 -23.55 0.89 -2.49
N LYS A 228 -22.31 0.65 -2.08
CA LYS A 228 -21.89 0.55 -0.69
C LYS A 228 -20.60 1.32 -0.50
N LYS A 229 -20.42 1.84 0.71
CA LYS A 229 -19.13 2.35 1.18
C LYS A 229 -18.15 1.19 1.33
N ILE A 230 -16.88 1.43 1.00
CA ILE A 230 -15.83 0.42 1.03
C ILE A 230 -14.68 0.85 1.93
N PRO A 231 -13.94 -0.10 2.54
CA PRO A 231 -12.80 0.24 3.37
C PRO A 231 -11.74 1.02 2.60
N THR A 232 -11.01 1.85 3.33
CA THR A 232 -10.03 2.78 2.75
C THR A 232 -8.65 2.47 3.27
N VAL A 233 -7.67 2.50 2.38
CA VAL A 233 -6.25 2.41 2.74
C VAL A 233 -5.56 3.69 2.34
N VAL A 234 -4.90 4.33 3.31
CA VAL A 234 -4.11 5.53 3.10
C VAL A 234 -2.64 5.17 3.10
N TYR A 235 -1.95 5.53 2.04
CA TYR A 235 -0.52 5.47 1.94
C TYR A 235 0.05 6.86 2.18
N SER A 236 0.74 7.03 3.32
CA SER A 236 1.49 8.22 3.66
C SER A 236 2.80 8.25 2.87
N ALA A 237 2.83 9.10 1.84
CA ALA A 237 3.89 9.10 0.85
C ALA A 237 5.22 9.55 1.46
N TRP A 238 6.29 8.77 1.30
CA TRP A 238 7.64 9.20 1.69
C TRP A 238 8.42 9.88 0.56
N GLN A 239 7.80 10.11 -0.60
CA GLN A 239 8.38 10.81 -1.73
C GLN A 239 7.66 12.13 -1.97
N ALA A 240 8.41 13.19 -2.30
CA ALA A 240 7.85 14.52 -2.52
C ALA A 240 6.93 14.62 -3.74
N ALA A 241 7.18 13.79 -4.77
CA ALA A 241 6.35 13.74 -5.98
C ALA A 241 4.97 13.08 -5.76
N ARG A 242 4.72 12.49 -4.58
CA ARG A 242 3.48 11.76 -4.24
C ARG A 242 3.13 10.75 -5.34
N ASN A 243 4.07 9.85 -5.60
CA ASN A 243 3.88 8.79 -6.57
C ASN A 243 3.06 7.66 -5.92
N PRO A 244 2.03 7.13 -6.59
CA PRO A 244 1.30 5.94 -6.13
C PRO A 244 2.19 4.70 -6.09
N ASN A 245 3.29 4.73 -6.86
CA ASN A 245 4.25 3.67 -7.01
C ASN A 245 5.66 4.21 -6.74
N GLY A 246 6.48 3.42 -6.06
CA GLY A 246 7.92 3.68 -5.96
C GLY A 246 8.64 3.51 -7.31
N GLU A 247 9.94 3.79 -7.32
CA GLU A 247 10.76 3.64 -8.52
C GLU A 247 10.82 2.18 -9.01
N PRO A 248 10.89 1.92 -10.33
CA PRO A 248 10.85 0.58 -10.89
C PRO A 248 12.13 -0.26 -10.67
N ILE A 249 13.06 0.17 -9.82
CA ILE A 249 14.43 -0.37 -9.70
C ILE A 249 14.49 -1.81 -9.15
N GLY A 250 13.64 -2.12 -8.18
CA GLY A 250 13.48 -3.44 -7.56
C GLY A 250 12.00 -3.77 -7.39
N TYR A 251 11.65 -5.04 -7.10
CA TYR A 251 10.26 -5.40 -6.82
C TYR A 251 9.82 -4.74 -5.52
N LEU A 252 9.20 -3.58 -5.66
CA LEU A 252 8.48 -2.86 -4.64
C LEU A 252 7.01 -3.13 -4.92
N PRO A 253 6.38 -4.11 -4.26
CA PRO A 253 4.97 -4.30 -4.44
C PRO A 253 4.30 -3.00 -4.03
N HIS A 254 3.76 -2.32 -5.02
CA HIS A 254 2.94 -1.17 -4.78
C HIS A 254 1.66 -1.70 -4.15
N PHE A 255 1.21 -1.06 -3.08
CA PHE A 255 -0.04 -1.38 -2.42
C PHE A 255 -1.28 -1.11 -3.31
N ALA A 256 -1.10 -0.94 -4.63
CA ALA A 256 -2.10 -1.14 -5.67
C ALA A 256 -2.88 -2.45 -5.51
N GLY A 257 -2.28 -3.49 -4.90
CA GLY A 257 -3.01 -4.70 -4.51
C GLY A 257 -4.23 -4.44 -3.63
N PHE A 258 -4.35 -3.30 -2.96
CA PHE A 258 -5.56 -2.96 -2.22
C PHE A 258 -6.70 -2.57 -3.16
N THR A 259 -6.45 -1.85 -4.27
CA THR A 259 -7.55 -1.46 -5.17
C THR A 259 -8.19 -2.70 -5.80
N THR A 260 -7.37 -3.68 -6.18
CA THR A 260 -7.79 -5.00 -6.68
C THR A 260 -8.41 -5.90 -5.61
N ARG A 261 -8.26 -5.56 -4.32
CA ARG A 261 -8.97 -6.21 -3.20
C ARG A 261 -10.23 -5.46 -2.78
N GLY A 262 -10.68 -4.48 -3.56
CA GLY A 262 -11.93 -3.76 -3.31
C GLY A 262 -11.81 -2.63 -2.29
N TYR A 263 -10.63 -2.03 -2.14
CA TYR A 263 -10.42 -0.85 -1.31
C TYR A 263 -10.43 0.43 -2.11
N ALA A 264 -10.79 1.53 -1.46
CA ALA A 264 -10.35 2.85 -1.87
C ALA A 264 -8.89 3.03 -1.45
N TYR A 265 -8.07 3.63 -2.30
CA TYR A 265 -6.64 3.80 -2.06
C TYR A 265 -6.25 5.27 -2.17
N VAL A 266 -5.76 5.83 -1.07
CA VAL A 266 -5.41 7.24 -0.94
C VAL A 266 -3.89 7.36 -0.92
N ILE A 267 -3.35 8.20 -1.78
CA ILE A 267 -1.94 8.58 -1.76
C ILE A 267 -1.87 9.94 -1.09
N MET A 268 -1.55 9.97 0.20
CA MET A 268 -1.50 11.18 1.00
C MET A 268 -0.09 11.78 0.93
N GLY A 269 0.03 13.05 0.55
CA GLY A 269 1.32 13.75 0.60
C GLY A 269 1.84 13.89 2.03
N HIS A 270 3.14 13.77 2.23
CA HIS A 270 3.80 14.07 3.51
C HIS A 270 3.74 15.57 3.83
N CYS A 271 3.81 15.92 5.12
CA CYS A 271 3.97 17.29 5.60
C CYS A 271 5.42 17.79 5.38
N TYR A 272 5.84 17.85 4.11
CA TYR A 272 7.15 18.30 3.71
C TYR A 272 7.29 19.81 3.90
N ASN A 273 8.51 20.24 4.17
CA ASN A 273 8.94 21.59 3.86
C ASN A 273 8.82 21.76 2.32
N PRO A 274 8.02 22.71 1.81
CA PRO A 274 7.69 22.75 0.38
C PRO A 274 8.90 22.97 -0.53
N CYS A 275 10.05 23.44 -0.01
CA CYS A 275 11.33 23.43 -0.72
C CYS A 275 11.69 22.06 -1.30
N VAL A 276 11.33 20.97 -0.63
CA VAL A 276 11.60 19.61 -1.12
C VAL A 276 10.79 19.31 -2.39
N VAL A 277 9.53 19.71 -2.40
CA VAL A 277 8.59 19.45 -3.52
C VAL A 277 9.01 20.26 -4.75
N HIS A 278 9.40 21.51 -4.55
CA HIS A 278 9.72 22.45 -5.63
C HIS A 278 11.15 22.36 -6.16
N PHE A 279 12.08 21.81 -5.37
CA PHE A 279 13.49 21.77 -5.74
C PHE A 279 14.10 20.37 -5.61
N PHE A 280 14.56 20.01 -4.42
CA PHE A 280 15.26 18.75 -4.14
C PHE A 280 15.28 18.46 -2.64
N HIS A 281 15.61 17.21 -2.29
CA HIS A 281 15.71 16.78 -0.91
C HIS A 281 16.93 17.39 -0.18
N TYR A 282 16.76 17.75 1.09
CA TYR A 282 17.78 18.37 1.94
C TYR A 282 17.51 18.08 3.43
N LEU A 283 18.41 18.49 4.34
CA LEU A 283 18.32 18.09 5.76
C LEU A 283 17.05 18.60 6.48
N LYS A 284 16.58 19.81 6.21
CA LYS A 284 15.36 20.39 6.81
C LYS A 284 14.11 20.02 6.01
N PHE A 285 14.03 18.77 5.56
CA PHE A 285 13.01 18.34 4.62
C PHE A 285 11.60 18.31 5.22
N SER A 286 11.44 18.00 6.52
CA SER A 286 10.12 17.76 7.12
C SER A 286 9.64 18.93 7.97
N LEU A 287 8.32 19.07 8.05
CA LEU A 287 7.62 19.93 9.01
C LEU A 287 6.89 19.12 10.09
N ASP A 288 7.09 17.79 10.16
CA ASP A 288 6.37 16.89 11.07
C ASP A 288 6.34 17.33 12.53
N GLU A 289 7.43 17.92 13.02
CA GLU A 289 7.57 18.34 14.41
C GLU A 289 6.70 19.57 14.74
N TRP A 290 6.32 20.37 13.75
CA TRP A 290 5.63 21.66 13.93
C TRP A 290 4.23 21.71 13.32
N ASP A 291 3.98 20.93 12.28
CA ASP A 291 2.72 20.95 11.52
C ASP A 291 2.19 19.54 11.23
N GLY A 292 2.95 18.50 11.57
CA GLY A 292 2.64 17.14 11.13
C GLY A 292 1.32 16.66 11.67
N PHE A 293 1.06 16.85 12.96
CA PHE A 293 -0.17 16.34 13.57
C PHE A 293 -1.42 17.00 12.97
N ALA A 294 -1.41 18.33 12.85
CA ALA A 294 -2.52 19.08 12.26
C ALA A 294 -2.71 18.76 10.77
N CYS A 295 -1.61 18.62 10.02
CA CYS A 295 -1.64 18.26 8.60
C CYS A 295 -2.25 16.86 8.38
N TYR A 296 -1.79 15.83 9.10
CA TYR A 296 -2.29 14.47 8.89
C TYR A 296 -3.71 14.26 9.43
N THR A 297 -4.09 14.92 10.53
CA THR A 297 -5.49 14.89 11.00
C THR A 297 -6.42 15.59 10.00
N ALA A 298 -6.00 16.70 9.38
CA ALA A 298 -6.76 17.34 8.30
C ALA A 298 -7.00 16.42 7.10
N ALA A 299 -6.02 15.59 6.74
CA ALA A 299 -6.21 14.58 5.69
C ALA A 299 -7.29 13.56 6.05
N MET A 300 -7.28 13.02 7.27
CA MET A 300 -8.29 12.03 7.69
C MET A 300 -9.68 12.67 7.82
N ARG A 301 -9.75 13.93 8.27
CA ARG A 301 -10.98 14.71 8.33
C ARG A 301 -11.54 15.00 6.95
N TYR A 302 -10.69 15.26 5.95
CA TYR A 302 -11.09 15.39 4.56
C TYR A 302 -11.79 14.11 4.07
N LEU A 303 -11.15 12.95 4.27
CA LEU A 303 -11.72 11.65 3.87
C LEU A 303 -13.06 11.39 4.56
N ASN A 304 -13.16 11.71 5.85
CA ASN A 304 -14.42 11.62 6.60
C ASN A 304 -15.50 12.56 6.07
N LYS A 305 -15.14 13.82 5.79
CA LYS A 305 -16.04 14.85 5.25
C LYS A 305 -16.63 14.46 3.91
N TYR A 306 -15.81 13.93 3.01
CA TYR A 306 -16.17 13.64 1.62
C TYR A 306 -16.44 12.14 1.38
N SER A 307 -16.71 11.39 2.45
CA SER A 307 -16.89 9.94 2.38
C SER A 307 -18.02 9.49 1.45
N ASP A 308 -19.12 10.25 1.35
CA ASP A 308 -20.21 9.93 0.43
C ASP A 308 -19.80 10.14 -1.03
N MET A 309 -19.00 11.16 -1.31
CA MET A 309 -18.51 11.46 -2.67
C MET A 309 -17.62 10.33 -3.20
N TYR A 310 -16.78 9.79 -2.33
CA TYR A 310 -15.79 8.77 -2.68
C TYR A 310 -16.20 7.34 -2.28
N SER A 311 -17.42 7.14 -1.77
CA SER A 311 -17.91 5.86 -1.27
C SER A 311 -16.98 5.20 -0.22
N LEU A 312 -16.47 5.99 0.73
CA LEU A 312 -15.52 5.55 1.74
C LEU A 312 -16.23 5.10 3.01
N ASP A 313 -15.90 3.91 3.49
CA ASP A 313 -16.19 3.48 4.85
C ASP A 313 -15.13 4.05 5.78
N THR A 314 -15.48 5.11 6.48
CA THR A 314 -14.52 5.88 7.27
C THR A 314 -14.32 5.34 8.69
N LYS A 315 -15.08 4.31 9.09
CA LYS A 315 -14.80 3.56 10.32
C LYS A 315 -13.62 2.59 10.13
N HIS A 316 -13.33 2.24 8.88
CA HIS A 316 -12.34 1.25 8.51
C HIS A 316 -11.31 1.89 7.56
N ILE A 317 -10.56 2.85 8.11
CA ILE A 317 -9.41 3.47 7.45
C ILE A 317 -8.13 2.82 7.97
N GLY A 318 -7.36 2.16 7.12
CA GLY A 318 -6.00 1.73 7.44
C GLY A 318 -4.97 2.71 6.92
N MET A 319 -3.79 2.79 7.55
CA MET A 319 -2.70 3.63 7.07
C MET A 319 -1.36 2.89 6.98
N LEU A 320 -0.62 3.14 5.91
CA LEU A 320 0.75 2.65 5.71
C LEU A 320 1.71 3.82 5.62
N GLY A 321 2.85 3.68 6.28
CA GLY A 321 3.94 4.63 6.23
C GLY A 321 5.28 3.92 6.34
N ASN A 322 6.23 4.33 5.50
CA ASN A 322 7.62 3.87 5.54
C ASN A 322 8.53 5.08 5.52
N SER A 323 9.68 4.99 6.19
CA SER A 323 10.60 6.12 6.31
C SER A 323 9.85 7.34 6.86
N LYS A 324 9.93 8.48 6.19
CA LYS A 324 9.27 9.73 6.58
C LYS A 324 7.76 9.59 6.79
N GLY A 325 7.09 8.82 5.93
CA GLY A 325 5.64 8.66 5.98
C GLY A 325 5.14 7.90 7.21
N GLU A 326 6.01 7.17 7.91
CA GLU A 326 5.66 6.43 9.13
C GLU A 326 5.14 7.33 10.24
N TYR A 327 5.67 8.55 10.37
CA TYR A 327 5.31 9.46 11.45
C TYR A 327 3.80 9.74 11.50
N ALA A 328 3.16 9.88 10.33
CA ALA A 328 1.71 10.05 10.24
C ALA A 328 0.95 8.87 10.85
N VAL A 329 1.39 7.64 10.58
CA VAL A 329 0.78 6.43 11.13
C VAL A 329 0.96 6.41 12.64
N THR A 330 2.16 6.70 13.14
CA THR A 330 2.42 6.72 14.58
C THR A 330 1.53 7.70 15.33
N ARG A 331 1.33 8.90 14.78
CA ARG A 331 0.49 9.92 15.40
C ARG A 331 -0.99 9.58 15.39
N LEU A 332 -1.47 8.91 14.34
CA LEU A 332 -2.89 8.65 14.13
C LEU A 332 -3.36 7.30 14.67
N SER A 333 -2.44 6.37 14.95
CA SER A 333 -2.74 5.08 15.59
C SER A 333 -3.14 5.20 17.06
N ASP A 334 -2.81 6.30 17.74
CA ASP A 334 -3.27 6.58 19.11
C ASP A 334 -4.78 6.88 19.09
N PRO A 335 -5.65 6.05 19.67
CA PRO A 335 -7.11 6.30 19.67
C PRO A 335 -7.52 7.53 20.51
N HIS A 336 -6.57 8.15 21.23
CA HIS A 336 -6.78 9.31 22.07
C HIS A 336 -6.02 10.54 21.58
N HIS A 337 -5.62 10.56 20.30
CA HIS A 337 -4.90 11.69 19.73
C HIS A 337 -5.74 12.96 19.63
N GLU A 338 -7.08 12.90 19.76
CA GLU A 338 -7.94 14.08 19.74
C GLU A 338 -7.49 15.12 20.78
N GLY A 339 -7.33 16.38 20.34
CA GLY A 339 -6.78 17.45 21.17
C GLY A 339 -5.26 17.39 21.38
N GLY A 340 -4.56 16.47 20.72
CA GLY A 340 -3.11 16.39 20.69
C GLY A 340 -2.45 17.68 20.16
N LYS A 341 -1.16 17.83 20.46
CA LYS A 341 -0.34 18.98 20.04
C LYS A 341 0.82 18.54 19.17
N GLU A 342 1.41 19.51 18.48
CA GLU A 342 2.66 19.35 17.75
C GLU A 342 3.82 19.08 18.71
N ILE A 343 4.89 18.42 18.22
CA ILE A 343 6.05 18.06 19.06
C ILE A 343 6.76 19.33 19.55
N LYS A 344 6.93 20.32 18.66
CA LYS A 344 7.68 21.54 18.95
C LYS A 344 6.87 22.79 18.60
N PRO A 345 6.81 23.77 19.51
CA PRO A 345 6.40 25.13 19.14
C PRO A 345 7.58 25.89 18.49
N PHE A 346 7.27 26.88 17.66
CA PHE A 346 8.26 27.87 17.25
C PHE A 346 8.48 28.91 18.35
N LYS A 347 9.69 28.99 18.89
CA LYS A 347 10.04 29.97 19.94
C LYS A 347 9.86 31.40 19.44
N GLY A 348 9.17 32.23 20.21
CA GLY A 348 8.92 33.64 19.89
C GLY A 348 7.67 33.89 19.04
N TYR A 349 6.94 32.84 18.69
CA TYR A 349 5.65 32.92 17.99
C TYR A 349 4.50 32.58 18.94
N PRO A 350 3.29 33.12 18.71
CA PRO A 350 2.10 32.69 19.45
C PRO A 350 1.77 31.21 19.16
N GLU A 351 1.02 30.58 20.07
CA GLU A 351 0.48 29.24 19.81
C GLU A 351 -0.64 29.30 18.74
N GLY A 352 -0.82 28.19 18.01
CA GLY A 352 -1.88 28.04 17.01
C GLY A 352 -1.46 28.42 15.59
N SER A 353 -2.45 28.70 14.75
CA SER A 353 -2.33 28.93 13.30
C SER A 353 -3.11 30.20 12.88
N PRO A 354 -2.82 30.77 11.69
CA PRO A 354 -3.55 31.93 11.15
C PRO A 354 -5.06 31.70 11.00
N GLU A 355 -5.46 30.51 10.59
CA GLU A 355 -6.85 30.08 10.44
C GLU A 355 -7.09 28.77 11.23
N PRO A 356 -8.34 28.50 11.67
CA PRO A 356 -8.70 27.23 12.29
C PRO A 356 -8.39 26.04 11.37
N GLN A 357 -8.16 24.88 11.98
CA GLN A 357 -7.87 23.65 11.26
C GLN A 357 -9.04 23.27 10.33
N PRO A 358 -8.79 22.74 9.13
CA PRO A 358 -9.87 22.42 8.20
C PRO A 358 -10.65 21.17 8.68
N TRP A 359 -11.98 21.22 8.48
CA TRP A 359 -12.92 20.14 8.78
C TRP A 359 -12.88 19.63 10.24
N GLU A 360 -12.68 20.54 11.19
CA GLU A 360 -12.88 20.24 12.62
C GLU A 360 -14.26 19.61 12.87
N GLY A 361 -14.31 18.66 13.80
CA GLY A 361 -15.51 17.86 14.12
C GLY A 361 -15.68 16.58 13.31
N TYR A 362 -14.85 16.34 12.29
CA TYR A 362 -14.74 15.02 11.66
C TYR A 362 -13.68 14.16 12.36
N PRO A 363 -13.83 12.82 12.42
CA PRO A 363 -12.83 11.93 13.00
C PRO A 363 -11.51 11.96 12.23
N SER A 364 -10.42 11.60 12.90
CA SER A 364 -9.09 11.45 12.30
C SER A 364 -8.39 10.12 12.61
N ASP A 365 -9.12 9.17 13.19
CA ASP A 365 -8.60 7.87 13.62
C ASP A 365 -8.33 6.93 12.44
N ILE A 366 -7.39 6.02 12.67
CA ILE A 366 -7.14 4.86 11.80
C ILE A 366 -7.41 3.57 12.58
N ALA A 367 -7.92 2.56 11.89
CA ALA A 367 -8.28 1.27 12.46
C ALA A 367 -7.13 0.26 12.44
N VAL A 368 -6.12 0.45 11.58
CA VAL A 368 -4.96 -0.44 11.44
C VAL A 368 -3.77 0.28 10.83
N GLY A 369 -2.56 -0.05 11.28
CA GLY A 369 -1.30 0.57 10.83
C GLY A 369 -0.31 -0.40 10.17
N TYR A 370 0.48 0.11 9.24
CA TYR A 370 1.78 -0.44 8.84
C TYR A 370 2.83 0.65 9.01
N GLN A 371 3.85 0.36 9.82
CA GLN A 371 4.90 1.31 10.21
C GLN A 371 6.26 0.70 9.91
N SER A 372 7.13 1.40 9.19
CA SER A 372 8.48 0.86 8.94
C SER A 372 9.59 1.89 8.77
N MET A 373 10.61 1.76 9.63
CA MET A 373 11.93 2.41 9.56
C MET A 373 11.89 3.95 9.42
N GLY A 374 10.97 4.60 10.13
CA GLY A 374 10.71 6.03 10.04
C GLY A 374 11.01 6.84 11.30
N MET A 375 10.59 8.11 11.26
CA MET A 375 10.73 9.02 12.40
C MET A 375 9.78 8.65 13.55
N GLY A 376 8.65 8.01 13.25
CA GLY A 376 7.68 7.56 14.24
C GLY A 376 8.26 6.58 15.27
N LEU A 377 9.24 5.76 14.86
CA LEU A 377 9.95 4.83 15.73
C LEU A 377 10.63 5.50 16.94
N PHE A 378 10.95 6.79 16.84
CA PHE A 378 11.57 7.56 17.92
C PHE A 378 10.55 8.23 18.86
N GLU A 379 9.27 8.22 18.49
CA GLU A 379 8.20 8.96 19.16
C GLU A 379 7.28 8.02 19.95
N THR A 380 7.87 7.13 20.75
CA THR A 380 7.17 6.07 21.49
C THR A 380 6.19 6.58 22.54
N GLN A 381 6.23 7.87 22.89
CA GLN A 381 5.24 8.51 23.75
C GLN A 381 3.84 8.52 23.15
N TYR A 382 3.70 8.38 21.83
CA TYR A 382 2.41 8.31 21.16
C TYR A 382 1.85 6.89 21.08
N ILE A 383 2.61 5.89 21.51
CA ILE A 383 2.04 4.56 21.75
C ILE A 383 1.37 4.61 23.13
N THR A 384 0.05 4.58 23.10
CA THR A 384 -0.86 4.59 24.24
C THR A 384 -1.57 3.25 24.35
N LYS A 385 -2.33 3.04 25.43
CA LYS A 385 -3.15 1.83 25.53
C LYS A 385 -4.22 1.83 24.45
N ASP A 386 -4.54 0.65 23.93
CA ASP A 386 -5.56 0.42 22.89
C ASP A 386 -5.11 0.99 21.52
N TYR A 387 -3.79 1.08 21.33
CA TYR A 387 -3.17 1.54 20.08
C TYR A 387 -3.67 0.72 18.89
N ALA A 388 -3.93 1.38 17.76
CA ALA A 388 -4.46 0.71 16.56
C ALA A 388 -3.57 -0.50 16.18
N PRO A 389 -4.17 -1.68 15.91
CA PRO A 389 -3.42 -2.87 15.51
C PRO A 389 -2.41 -2.55 14.43
N THR A 390 -1.14 -2.93 14.61
CA THR A 390 -0.08 -2.48 13.69
C THR A 390 0.90 -3.57 13.30
N ILE A 391 1.33 -3.54 12.04
CA ILE A 391 2.59 -4.15 11.64
C ILE A 391 3.68 -3.13 11.89
N VAL A 392 4.75 -3.52 12.58
CA VAL A 392 5.99 -2.73 12.69
C VAL A 392 7.09 -3.51 12.00
N ALA A 393 7.61 -2.98 10.90
CA ALA A 393 8.57 -3.67 10.06
C ALA A 393 9.95 -3.01 10.06
N CYS A 394 11.00 -3.82 10.08
CA CYS A 394 12.37 -3.35 9.98
C CYS A 394 13.20 -4.32 9.12
N GLY A 395 13.96 -3.78 8.17
CA GLY A 395 14.91 -4.57 7.39
C GLY A 395 16.07 -5.06 8.26
N GLU A 396 16.55 -6.27 7.97
CA GLU A 396 17.74 -6.83 8.61
C GLU A 396 19.01 -5.99 8.35
N ASN A 397 19.13 -5.44 7.14
CA ASN A 397 20.26 -4.64 6.69
C ASN A 397 20.05 -3.13 6.93
N GLU A 398 19.13 -2.76 7.83
CA GLU A 398 18.87 -1.37 8.19
C GLU A 398 19.94 -0.82 9.16
N GLN A 399 20.14 0.50 9.13
CA GLN A 399 21.05 1.22 10.01
C GLN A 399 20.81 0.89 11.48
N ASP A 400 21.90 0.68 12.22
CA ASP A 400 21.89 0.32 13.64
C ASP A 400 21.04 1.24 14.52
N MET A 401 21.00 2.55 14.22
CA MET A 401 20.18 3.50 14.97
C MET A 401 18.68 3.16 14.88
N ILE A 402 18.24 2.60 13.77
CA ILE A 402 16.87 2.16 13.55
C ILE A 402 16.71 0.72 14.05
N SER A 403 17.48 -0.23 13.51
CA SER A 403 17.29 -1.67 13.74
C SER A 403 17.63 -2.13 15.16
N LYS A 404 18.59 -1.50 15.83
CA LYS A 404 19.06 -1.89 17.17
C LYS A 404 18.59 -0.97 18.29
N LYS A 405 18.01 0.20 17.98
CA LYS A 405 17.56 1.17 18.99
C LYS A 405 16.10 1.56 18.82
N ALA A 406 15.75 2.24 17.74
CA ALA A 406 14.41 2.80 17.55
C ALA A 406 13.34 1.71 17.45
N HIS A 407 13.55 0.72 16.57
CA HIS A 407 12.60 -0.38 16.36
C HIS A 407 12.39 -1.23 17.63
N PRO A 408 13.44 -1.69 18.35
CA PRO A 408 13.25 -2.38 19.63
C PRO A 408 12.55 -1.54 20.69
N ALA A 409 12.81 -0.23 20.77
CA ALA A 409 12.14 0.65 21.72
C ALA A 409 10.64 0.79 21.41
N PHE A 410 10.28 0.89 20.13
CA PHE A 410 8.90 0.93 19.67
C PHE A 410 8.16 -0.39 19.98
N VAL A 411 8.77 -1.53 19.65
CA VAL A 411 8.21 -2.86 19.94
C VAL A 411 8.03 -3.06 21.43
N LYS A 412 9.03 -2.72 22.25
CA LYS A 412 8.94 -2.82 23.70
C LYS A 412 7.76 -2.01 24.24
N ARG A 413 7.51 -0.83 23.68
CA ARG A 413 6.41 0.02 24.12
C ARG A 413 5.03 -0.58 23.80
N LEU A 414 4.87 -1.23 22.65
CA LEU A 414 3.67 -2.00 22.32
C LEU A 414 3.50 -3.20 23.28
N GLU A 415 4.59 -3.89 23.64
CA GLU A 415 4.57 -4.99 24.61
C GLU A 415 4.14 -4.53 26.02
N GLU A 416 4.52 -3.31 26.44
CA GLU A 416 4.13 -2.75 27.75
C GLU A 416 2.62 -2.62 27.91
N TYR A 417 1.90 -2.37 26.82
CA TYR A 417 0.43 -2.27 26.81
C TYR A 417 -0.28 -3.55 26.39
N ASP A 418 0.47 -4.60 26.02
CA ASP A 418 -0.06 -5.79 25.36
C ASP A 418 -0.88 -5.44 24.11
N ASP A 419 -0.48 -4.40 23.37
CA ASP A 419 -1.17 -3.97 22.16
C ASP A 419 -1.04 -5.02 21.04
N ASN A 420 -1.97 -4.98 20.10
CA ASN A 420 -1.99 -5.91 18.99
C ASN A 420 -0.99 -5.52 17.90
N TYR A 421 0.09 -6.28 17.77
CA TYR A 421 1.09 -6.00 16.75
C TYR A 421 1.75 -7.23 16.15
N ILE A 422 2.26 -7.07 14.93
CA ILE A 422 3.21 -7.98 14.29
C ILE A 422 4.55 -7.27 14.15
N ASN A 423 5.58 -7.79 14.82
CA ASN A 423 6.95 -7.36 14.60
C ASN A 423 7.54 -8.14 13.40
N LEU A 424 7.63 -7.46 12.26
CA LEU A 424 8.10 -8.02 11.01
C LEU A 424 9.57 -7.63 10.78
N PHE A 425 10.49 -8.40 11.33
CA PHE A 425 11.92 -8.26 11.03
C PHE A 425 12.25 -8.96 9.72
N MET A 426 12.59 -8.20 8.69
CA MET A 426 12.60 -8.65 7.29
C MET A 426 13.98 -9.11 6.84
N GLU A 427 14.19 -10.42 6.80
CA GLU A 427 15.42 -11.06 6.33
C GLU A 427 15.85 -10.56 4.93
N GLY A 428 17.13 -10.17 4.81
CA GLY A 428 17.73 -9.73 3.54
C GLY A 428 17.29 -8.36 3.02
N LEU A 429 16.33 -7.69 3.66
CA LEU A 429 15.87 -6.36 3.27
C LEU A 429 16.58 -5.26 4.08
N GLY A 430 16.65 -4.04 3.53
CA GLY A 430 17.14 -2.84 4.22
C GLY A 430 16.00 -1.82 4.40
N HIS A 431 16.28 -0.55 4.08
CA HIS A 431 15.33 0.57 4.18
C HIS A 431 14.23 0.55 3.12
N ILE A 432 13.34 -0.45 3.17
CA ILE A 432 12.36 -0.73 2.11
C ILE A 432 11.10 -1.41 2.65
N VAL A 433 9.95 -1.17 2.02
CA VAL A 433 8.68 -1.79 2.43
C VAL A 433 8.69 -3.31 2.30
N ALA A 434 7.84 -3.97 3.10
CA ALA A 434 7.68 -5.41 3.14
C ALA A 434 7.34 -6.03 1.79
N HIS A 435 8.20 -6.95 1.32
CA HIS A 435 8.00 -7.69 0.09
C HIS A 435 8.74 -9.03 0.06
N GLY A 436 8.28 -9.90 -0.83
CA GLY A 436 8.89 -11.20 -1.08
C GLY A 436 8.74 -12.19 0.08
N TYR A 437 9.26 -13.40 -0.16
CA TYR A 437 9.25 -14.47 0.83
C TYR A 437 10.38 -14.31 1.85
N ASP A 438 10.04 -14.39 3.13
CA ASP A 438 10.96 -14.45 4.27
C ASP A 438 11.22 -15.92 4.62
N LYS A 439 12.46 -16.40 4.50
CA LYS A 439 12.74 -17.81 4.77
C LYS A 439 12.78 -18.09 6.25
N LYS A 440 13.27 -17.14 7.04
CA LYS A 440 13.34 -17.25 8.50
C LYS A 440 11.96 -17.28 9.15
N LEU A 441 11.02 -16.48 8.64
CA LEU A 441 9.65 -16.44 9.13
C LEU A 441 8.72 -17.45 8.42
N GLY A 442 9.12 -17.92 7.23
CA GLY A 442 8.34 -18.87 6.44
C GLY A 442 7.07 -18.28 5.82
N VAL A 443 7.09 -17.00 5.44
CA VAL A 443 5.91 -16.27 4.95
C VAL A 443 6.22 -15.36 3.78
N ASP A 444 5.22 -15.12 2.93
CA ASP A 444 5.26 -14.00 2.00
C ASP A 444 4.86 -12.72 2.75
N ARG A 445 5.79 -11.77 2.84
CA ARG A 445 5.62 -10.55 3.63
C ARG A 445 4.53 -9.64 3.07
N TYR A 446 4.35 -9.63 1.75
CA TYR A 446 3.35 -8.80 1.10
C TYR A 446 1.95 -9.37 1.31
N GLN A 447 1.78 -10.68 1.18
CA GLN A 447 0.54 -11.39 1.56
C GLN A 447 0.19 -11.15 3.03
N LEU A 448 1.18 -11.23 3.93
CA LEU A 448 0.96 -11.00 5.36
C LEU A 448 0.38 -9.60 5.63
N VAL A 449 0.91 -8.56 5.00
CA VAL A 449 0.40 -7.19 5.16
C VAL A 449 -1.06 -7.08 4.69
N HIS A 450 -1.37 -7.63 3.51
CA HIS A 450 -2.73 -7.63 2.97
C HIS A 450 -3.72 -8.40 3.83
N ASP A 451 -3.34 -9.57 4.32
CA ASP A 451 -4.20 -10.37 5.18
C ASP A 451 -4.44 -9.71 6.53
N PHE A 452 -3.41 -9.10 7.12
CA PHE A 452 -3.55 -8.33 8.35
C PHE A 452 -4.55 -7.18 8.17
N PHE A 453 -4.37 -6.36 7.13
CA PHE A 453 -5.26 -5.22 6.84
C PHE A 453 -6.70 -5.68 6.58
N ASP A 454 -6.88 -6.72 5.78
CA ASP A 454 -8.20 -7.29 5.53
C ASP A 454 -8.95 -7.58 6.82
N ARG A 455 -8.31 -8.24 7.80
CA ARG A 455 -8.96 -8.63 9.06
C ARG A 455 -9.45 -7.47 9.93
N TYR A 456 -8.85 -6.29 9.80
CA TYR A 456 -9.27 -5.10 10.55
C TYR A 456 -10.13 -4.13 9.74
N LEU A 457 -10.11 -4.22 8.40
CA LEU A 457 -10.81 -3.27 7.54
C LEU A 457 -12.07 -3.84 6.87
N LYS A 458 -12.15 -5.17 6.69
CA LYS A 458 -13.29 -5.85 6.06
C LYS A 458 -14.12 -6.62 7.08
N VAL A 459 -14.34 -6.02 8.24
CA VAL A 459 -14.99 -6.67 9.39
C VAL A 459 -16.40 -7.15 9.04
N GLU A 460 -17.15 -6.37 8.25
CA GLU A 460 -18.50 -6.70 7.80
C GLU A 460 -18.56 -7.89 6.83
N ASP A 461 -17.46 -8.18 6.12
CA ASP A 461 -17.38 -9.32 5.20
C ASP A 461 -17.23 -10.65 5.95
N LYS A 462 -17.03 -10.62 7.28
CA LYS A 462 -16.83 -11.80 8.16
C LYS A 462 -15.80 -12.77 7.60
N ILE A 463 -14.69 -12.21 7.13
CA ILE A 463 -13.59 -12.99 6.57
C ILE A 463 -12.97 -13.89 7.65
N PRO A 464 -12.77 -15.19 7.37
CA PRO A 464 -12.19 -16.14 8.32
C PRO A 464 -10.84 -15.70 8.87
N PRO A 465 -10.48 -15.98 10.14
CA PRO A 465 -9.16 -15.65 10.69
C PRO A 465 -7.99 -16.06 9.77
N ALA A 466 -6.89 -15.29 9.80
CA ALA A 466 -5.66 -15.59 9.08
C ALA A 466 -4.59 -16.10 10.05
N VAL A 467 -3.86 -17.15 9.66
CA VAL A 467 -2.62 -17.56 10.33
C VAL A 467 -1.46 -16.80 9.72
N LEU A 468 -1.00 -15.76 10.41
CA LEU A 468 0.01 -14.84 9.92
C LEU A 468 1.42 -15.39 10.08
N LEU A 469 1.79 -15.86 11.28
CA LEU A 469 3.11 -16.44 11.56
C LEU A 469 2.97 -17.72 12.37
N VAL A 470 3.87 -18.68 12.11
CA VAL A 470 4.06 -19.88 12.92
C VAL A 470 5.55 -20.04 13.15
N SER A 471 5.97 -20.17 14.40
CA SER A 471 7.35 -20.42 14.80
C SER A 471 7.39 -21.65 15.71
N PRO A 472 8.25 -22.65 15.46
CA PRO A 472 9.07 -22.84 14.26
C PRO A 472 8.25 -22.82 12.96
N CYS A 473 8.79 -22.24 11.89
CA CYS A 473 8.07 -22.17 10.62
C CYS A 473 8.02 -23.54 9.94
N ASP A 474 7.19 -23.66 8.91
CA ASP A 474 7.01 -24.95 8.23
C ASP A 474 8.32 -25.47 7.63
N SER A 475 8.51 -26.78 7.78
CA SER A 475 9.73 -27.51 7.42
C SER A 475 11.02 -27.01 8.07
N MET A 476 10.94 -26.25 9.17
CA MET A 476 12.14 -25.80 9.89
C MET A 476 12.87 -26.99 10.50
N GLU A 477 14.16 -27.11 10.19
CA GLU A 477 15.07 -28.07 10.81
C GLU A 477 15.89 -27.41 11.90
N ASN A 478 16.59 -28.22 12.68
CA ASN A 478 17.50 -27.79 13.73
C ASN A 478 16.84 -26.92 14.80
N VAL A 479 15.57 -27.20 15.09
CA VAL A 479 14.84 -26.57 16.18
C VAL A 479 15.41 -27.05 17.50
N SER A 480 15.59 -26.11 18.44
CA SER A 480 16.08 -26.43 19.78
C SER A 480 15.06 -27.24 20.58
N PRO A 481 15.48 -28.20 21.43
CA PRO A 481 14.59 -28.91 22.35
C PRO A 481 13.75 -28.02 23.29
N ASP A 482 14.24 -26.81 23.61
CA ASP A 482 13.56 -25.83 24.45
C ASP A 482 12.76 -24.78 23.65
N ALA A 483 12.62 -24.97 22.34
CA ALA A 483 11.93 -24.02 21.48
C ALA A 483 10.48 -23.82 21.94
N LYS A 484 10.09 -22.55 22.06
CA LYS A 484 8.70 -22.15 22.21
C LYS A 484 8.00 -22.25 20.87
N ILE A 485 6.74 -22.64 20.89
CA ILE A 485 5.89 -22.65 19.70
C ILE A 485 5.01 -21.39 19.76
N VAL A 486 5.08 -20.55 18.73
CA VAL A 486 4.39 -19.26 18.68
C VAL A 486 3.53 -19.21 17.43
N ILE A 487 2.28 -18.78 17.57
CA ILE A 487 1.35 -18.57 16.46
C ILE A 487 0.79 -17.15 16.57
N ASP A 488 0.92 -16.38 15.48
CA ASP A 488 0.29 -15.09 15.31
C ASP A 488 -0.91 -15.22 14.38
N LEU A 489 -2.06 -14.70 14.82
CA LEU A 489 -3.35 -14.76 14.14
C LEU A 489 -3.89 -13.34 13.93
N ALA A 490 -4.81 -13.17 13.00
CA ALA A 490 -5.65 -11.99 12.91
C ALA A 490 -7.08 -12.38 12.50
N PRO A 491 -8.13 -11.67 12.95
CA PRO A 491 -8.10 -10.61 13.97
C PRO A 491 -7.96 -11.23 15.38
N VAL A 492 -8.41 -10.52 16.42
CA VAL A 492 -8.43 -11.02 17.81
C VAL A 492 -9.23 -12.33 17.91
N ILE A 493 -8.61 -13.35 18.53
CA ILE A 493 -9.13 -14.71 18.61
C ILE A 493 -9.87 -14.94 19.94
N ASP A 494 -10.96 -15.71 19.90
CA ASP A 494 -11.58 -16.24 21.12
C ASP A 494 -10.60 -17.23 21.76
N SER A 495 -9.92 -16.82 22.83
CA SER A 495 -8.86 -17.61 23.46
C SER A 495 -9.36 -18.95 23.99
N GLU A 496 -10.64 -19.09 24.31
CA GLU A 496 -11.22 -20.39 24.71
C GLU A 496 -11.16 -21.41 23.56
N SER A 497 -11.27 -20.96 22.31
CA SER A 497 -11.09 -21.84 21.14
C SER A 497 -9.70 -22.49 21.07
N ILE A 498 -8.71 -21.91 21.77
CA ILE A 498 -7.33 -22.39 21.87
C ILE A 498 -7.07 -23.13 23.19
N PHE A 499 -7.45 -22.55 24.33
CA PHE A 499 -7.09 -23.06 25.65
C PHE A 499 -7.90 -24.29 26.06
N SER A 500 -9.22 -24.22 25.90
CA SER A 500 -10.13 -25.34 26.17
C SER A 500 -10.50 -26.10 24.90
N GLY A 501 -10.37 -25.46 23.74
CA GLY A 501 -10.55 -26.05 22.43
C GLY A 501 -9.32 -26.79 21.89
N LYS A 502 -9.54 -27.81 21.05
CA LYS A 502 -8.47 -28.40 20.22
C LYS A 502 -8.14 -27.50 19.01
N GLY A 503 -8.15 -26.17 19.21
CA GLY A 503 -7.93 -25.16 18.17
C GLY A 503 -6.55 -25.31 17.56
N ILE A 504 -5.52 -25.43 18.40
CA ILE A 504 -4.15 -25.71 17.99
C ILE A 504 -3.67 -26.98 18.67
N VAL A 505 -3.11 -27.90 17.90
CA VAL A 505 -2.66 -29.21 18.38
C VAL A 505 -1.23 -29.47 17.93
N ILE A 506 -0.37 -29.83 18.87
CA ILE A 506 1.04 -30.16 18.61
C ILE A 506 1.23 -31.66 18.82
N LYS A 507 1.83 -32.35 17.85
CA LYS A 507 2.00 -33.81 17.91
C LYS A 507 3.38 -34.25 17.45
N LYS A 508 3.86 -35.36 18.00
CA LYS A 508 4.96 -36.14 17.43
C LYS A 508 4.47 -36.86 16.19
N THR A 509 5.12 -36.69 15.04
CA THR A 509 4.63 -37.26 13.78
C THR A 509 4.65 -38.78 13.77
N LYS A 510 5.72 -39.40 14.31
CA LYS A 510 5.88 -40.87 14.32
C LYS A 510 4.84 -41.60 15.17
N SER A 511 4.53 -41.06 16.36
CA SER A 511 3.65 -41.71 17.33
C SER A 511 2.24 -41.15 17.36
N ASN A 512 1.99 -40.02 16.67
CA ASN A 512 0.75 -39.24 16.73
C ASN A 512 0.34 -38.83 18.16
N LYS A 513 1.27 -38.87 19.12
CA LYS A 513 1.06 -38.45 20.51
C LYS A 513 1.09 -36.92 20.59
N MET A 514 0.14 -36.36 21.34
CA MET A 514 0.13 -34.93 21.63
C MET A 514 1.31 -34.54 22.52
N VAL A 515 1.81 -33.32 22.32
CA VAL A 515 2.76 -32.69 23.23
C VAL A 515 1.98 -31.99 24.34
N GLU A 516 2.28 -32.33 25.59
CA GLU A 516 1.71 -31.67 26.76
C GLU A 516 2.43 -30.33 27.00
N GLY A 517 1.68 -29.32 27.43
CA GLY A 517 2.19 -27.98 27.70
C GLY A 517 1.06 -26.98 27.91
N ASP A 518 1.45 -25.73 28.16
CA ASP A 518 0.54 -24.64 28.47
C ASP A 518 0.56 -23.56 27.40
N TRP A 519 -0.62 -23.01 27.11
CA TRP A 519 -0.79 -21.86 26.23
C TRP A 519 -0.87 -20.56 27.01
N LYS A 520 -0.26 -19.51 26.46
CA LYS A 520 -0.40 -18.13 26.92
C LYS A 520 -0.77 -17.23 25.75
N ALA A 521 -1.79 -16.40 25.93
CA ALA A 521 -2.14 -15.34 24.98
C ALA A 521 -1.39 -14.05 25.32
N SER A 522 -1.10 -13.26 24.29
CA SER A 522 -0.54 -11.90 24.36
C SER A 522 -0.93 -11.11 23.10
N HIS A 523 -0.45 -9.87 23.00
CA HIS A 523 -0.70 -8.94 21.91
C HIS A 523 -2.20 -8.69 21.71
N GLY A 524 -2.94 -8.50 22.80
CA GLY A 524 -4.38 -8.26 22.73
C GLY A 524 -5.18 -9.47 22.23
N GLY A 525 -4.64 -10.69 22.40
CA GLY A 525 -5.31 -11.95 22.04
C GLY A 525 -5.07 -12.44 20.61
N THR A 526 -4.05 -11.92 19.92
CA THR A 526 -3.66 -12.36 18.57
C THR A 526 -2.42 -13.26 18.55
N ARG A 527 -1.60 -13.23 19.60
CA ARG A 527 -0.41 -14.10 19.73
C ARG A 527 -0.65 -15.18 20.77
N TYR A 528 -0.34 -16.43 20.40
CA TYR A 528 -0.44 -17.59 21.27
C TYR A 528 0.92 -18.29 21.36
N CYS A 529 1.46 -18.38 22.58
CA CYS A 529 2.72 -19.04 22.87
C CYS A 529 2.47 -20.33 23.65
N PHE A 530 2.93 -21.46 23.13
CA PHE A 530 2.90 -22.75 23.79
C PHE A 530 4.27 -23.07 24.39
N THR A 531 4.26 -23.44 25.68
CA THR A 531 5.43 -23.93 26.39
C THR A 531 5.25 -25.41 26.69
N PRO A 532 6.04 -26.30 26.07
CA PRO A 532 6.00 -27.73 26.38
C PRO A 532 6.29 -28.01 27.87
N SER A 533 5.55 -28.91 28.50
CA SER A 533 5.78 -29.34 29.90
C SER A 533 7.12 -30.05 30.08
N HIS A 534 7.62 -30.64 28.99
CA HIS A 534 8.93 -31.27 28.89
C HIS A 534 9.61 -30.81 27.62
N VAL A 535 10.94 -30.69 27.65
CA VAL A 535 11.73 -30.40 26.45
C VAL A 535 11.38 -31.38 25.32
N LEU A 536 11.35 -30.86 24.10
CA LEU A 536 11.04 -31.65 22.92
C LEU A 536 12.13 -32.70 22.68
N ASN A 537 11.73 -33.93 22.38
CA ASN A 537 12.65 -35.02 22.06
C ASN A 537 13.55 -34.65 20.87
N LYS A 538 14.87 -34.89 21.01
CA LYS A 538 15.83 -34.84 19.90
C LYS A 538 15.52 -35.89 18.84
N ASP A 539 15.89 -35.59 17.60
CA ASP A 539 15.69 -36.44 16.41
C ASP A 539 14.22 -36.84 16.15
N GLU A 540 13.31 -36.04 16.69
CA GLU A 540 11.87 -36.19 16.53
C GLU A 540 11.33 -35.07 15.64
N GLN A 541 10.33 -35.42 14.84
CA GLN A 541 9.59 -34.47 14.03
C GLN A 541 8.23 -34.21 14.67
N TYR A 542 7.82 -32.96 14.64
CA TYR A 542 6.57 -32.50 15.20
C TYR A 542 5.70 -31.89 14.11
N SER A 543 4.38 -31.94 14.31
CA SER A 543 3.40 -31.18 13.54
C SER A 543 2.64 -30.22 14.44
N ILE A 544 2.33 -29.04 13.91
CA ILE A 544 1.46 -28.03 14.52
C ILE A 544 0.24 -27.93 13.62
N ALA A 545 -0.92 -28.38 14.09
CA ALA A 545 -2.19 -28.29 13.38
C ALA A 545 -3.03 -27.16 13.98
N ILE A 546 -3.28 -26.11 13.19
CA ILE A 546 -4.16 -25.00 13.52
C ILE A 546 -5.49 -25.29 12.82
N THR A 547 -6.47 -25.75 13.59
CA THR A 547 -7.70 -26.37 13.10
C THR A 547 -8.81 -25.35 12.85
N THR A 548 -9.87 -25.77 12.16
CA THR A 548 -11.08 -24.97 11.95
C THR A 548 -11.87 -24.67 13.23
N LYS A 549 -11.44 -25.21 14.38
CA LYS A 549 -12.02 -24.85 15.69
C LYS A 549 -11.56 -23.49 16.18
N VAL A 550 -10.41 -23.00 15.69
CA VAL A 550 -9.98 -21.62 15.94
C VAL A 550 -11.05 -20.69 15.38
N LYS A 551 -11.50 -19.72 16.17
CA LYS A 551 -12.46 -18.71 15.74
C LYS A 551 -12.12 -17.35 16.34
N ASP A 552 -12.47 -16.28 15.62
CA ASP A 552 -12.36 -14.93 16.16
C ASP A 552 -13.41 -14.64 17.24
N THR A 553 -13.29 -13.49 17.88
CA THR A 553 -14.24 -12.98 18.88
C THR A 553 -15.64 -12.68 18.29
N ALA A 554 -15.77 -12.57 16.97
CA ALA A 554 -17.05 -12.46 16.27
C ALA A 554 -17.70 -13.83 15.98
N GLY A 555 -17.01 -14.93 16.29
CA GLY A 555 -17.47 -16.30 16.07
C GLY A 555 -17.18 -16.87 14.69
N THR A 556 -16.40 -16.17 13.85
CA THR A 556 -15.99 -16.66 12.53
C THR A 556 -14.88 -17.69 12.68
N HIS A 557 -15.10 -18.87 12.12
CA HIS A 557 -14.14 -19.96 12.17
C HIS A 557 -13.03 -19.82 11.12
N LEU A 558 -11.84 -20.33 11.43
CA LEU A 558 -10.75 -20.50 10.46
C LEU A 558 -11.26 -21.35 9.28
N ALA A 559 -11.02 -20.87 8.05
CA ALA A 559 -11.58 -21.47 6.84
C ALA A 559 -11.09 -22.91 6.62
N HIS A 560 -9.79 -23.13 6.81
CA HIS A 560 -9.12 -24.39 6.53
C HIS A 560 -8.09 -24.68 7.61
N GLU A 561 -7.93 -25.96 7.96
CA GLU A 561 -6.84 -26.37 8.83
C GLU A 561 -5.50 -26.07 8.14
N LYS A 562 -4.57 -25.47 8.89
CA LYS A 562 -3.18 -25.28 8.48
C LYS A 562 -2.31 -26.19 9.33
N THR A 563 -1.58 -27.09 8.69
CA THR A 563 -0.60 -27.94 9.36
C THR A 563 0.80 -27.54 8.93
N THR A 564 1.69 -27.30 9.90
CA THR A 564 3.12 -27.11 9.68
C THR A 564 3.92 -28.21 10.37
N TYR A 565 5.14 -28.43 9.92
CA TYR A 565 6.05 -29.43 10.45
C TYR A 565 7.37 -28.80 10.84
N PHE A 566 8.02 -29.33 11.86
CA PHE A 566 9.39 -28.96 12.18
C PHE A 566 10.15 -30.13 12.79
N LYS A 567 11.48 -30.09 12.73
CA LYS A 567 12.37 -31.14 13.22
C LYS A 567 13.27 -30.60 14.31
N VAL A 568 13.26 -31.30 15.44
CA VAL A 568 14.15 -30.98 16.58
C VAL A 568 15.46 -31.71 16.37
N THR A 569 16.48 -30.97 15.93
CA THR A 569 17.83 -31.50 15.66
C THR A 569 18.88 -30.45 15.99
N ALA A 570 19.19 -30.22 17.25
CA ALA A 570 20.38 -29.42 17.54
C ALA A 570 21.22 -30.13 18.61
N GLU A 571 22.53 -30.13 18.31
CA GLU A 571 23.64 -30.79 19.03
C GLU A 571 23.57 -30.57 20.54
#